data_AF-R6BYE3-F1
#
_entry.id   AF-R6BYE3-F1
#
_cell.length_a   1.000
_cell.length_b   1.000
_cell.length_c   1.000
_cell.angle_alpha   90.00
_cell.angle_beta   90.00
_cell.angle_gamma   90.00
#
_symmetry.space_group_name_H-M   'P 1'
#
loop_
_entity.id
_entity.type
_entity.pdbx_description
1 polymer ?
#
loop_
_entity_poly.entity_id
_entity_poly.type
_entity_poly.pdbx_seq_one_letter_code
_entity_poly.pdbx_strand_id
1 'polypeptide(L)'
;MDAAAKTDLNGYTKESVDAFKKALDAAQKVLKDENATKEQIENVLAKLDAAKKALKKDTTPDTEKPTPTPETKVPAVGATTTVKGVKYAVTKSAAKGGTAEAVKVTGKGKKITIAATVKIDGVTFKVTSIKKNAAKKNKNMTSVVIGKNVTSIGANSFANSKKLANVTFKGTKAVKVGSKAFKGTSAKMKVVIPKKMSKKTLNTLKRNLKKAGISKKTVYKKK
;
A
#
# COMPACT_ATOMS: atom_id res chain seq x y z
N MET A 1 22.53 -26.88 15.87
CA MET A 1 23.55 -26.37 16.79
C MET A 1 23.86 -24.92 16.40
N ASP A 2 22.93 -24.00 16.40
CA ASP A 2 22.04 -23.52 17.47
C ASP A 2 22.46 -22.11 17.87
N ALA A 3 21.44 -21.28 18.00
CA ALA A 3 21.34 -20.17 18.94
C ALA A 3 22.62 -19.36 19.22
N ALA A 4 22.85 -18.26 18.48
CA ALA A 4 23.23 -16.95 19.03
C ALA A 4 23.63 -15.96 17.93
N ALA A 5 22.68 -15.35 17.23
CA ALA A 5 22.88 -14.04 16.59
C ALA A 5 21.58 -13.34 16.19
N LYS A 6 20.43 -13.71 16.77
CA LYS A 6 19.34 -12.73 16.93
C LYS A 6 19.72 -11.83 18.09
N THR A 7 20.78 -11.04 17.91
CA THR A 7 21.01 -9.90 18.77
C THR A 7 19.85 -8.97 18.43
N ASP A 8 18.87 -8.87 19.33
CA ASP A 8 17.80 -7.87 19.23
C ASP A 8 18.45 -6.49 19.31
N LEU A 9 18.83 -5.97 18.14
CA LEU A 9 19.54 -4.70 17.97
C LEU A 9 18.56 -3.50 17.93
N ASN A 10 17.29 -3.73 18.25
CA ASN A 10 16.21 -2.74 18.24
C ASN A 10 16.38 -1.61 19.29
N GLY A 11 17.47 -1.60 20.08
CA GLY A 11 17.79 -0.56 21.06
C GLY A 11 19.21 0.03 20.91
N TYR A 12 19.84 -0.14 19.74
CA TYR A 12 21.18 0.37 19.45
C TYR A 12 21.15 1.28 18.21
N THR A 13 21.98 2.33 18.22
CA THR A 13 22.07 3.32 17.12
C THR A 13 22.36 2.64 15.78
N LYS A 14 21.80 3.17 14.70
CA LYS A 14 21.89 2.59 13.35
C LYS A 14 23.35 2.42 12.91
N GLU A 15 24.21 3.39 13.22
CA GLU A 15 25.62 3.40 12.85
C GLU A 15 26.39 2.28 13.56
N SER A 16 26.13 2.08 14.86
CA SER A 16 26.79 1.01 15.62
C SER A 16 26.30 -0.38 15.17
N VAL A 17 25.03 -0.49 14.79
CA VAL A 17 24.44 -1.71 14.23
C VAL A 17 25.00 -2.06 12.85
N ASP A 18 25.18 -1.07 11.98
CA ASP A 18 25.71 -1.30 10.63
C ASP A 18 27.21 -1.64 10.66
N ALA A 19 27.98 -1.05 11.58
CA ALA A 19 29.37 -1.45 11.84
C ALA A 19 29.47 -2.90 12.34
N PHE A 20 28.59 -3.30 13.27
CA PHE A 20 28.54 -4.66 13.80
C PHE A 20 28.14 -5.69 12.73
N LYS A 21 27.17 -5.38 11.85
CA LYS A 21 26.80 -6.26 10.73
C LYS A 21 27.94 -6.46 9.74
N LYS A 22 28.68 -5.40 9.39
CA LYS A 22 29.85 -5.51 8.51
C LYS A 22 30.94 -6.40 9.10
N ALA A 23 31.18 -6.29 10.41
CA ALA A 23 32.13 -7.15 11.11
C ALA A 23 31.67 -8.62 11.13
N LEU A 24 30.37 -8.87 11.31
CA LEU A 24 29.79 -10.22 11.23
C LEU A 24 29.88 -10.81 9.82
N ASP A 25 29.63 -10.03 8.77
CA ASP A 25 29.76 -10.50 7.39
C ASP A 25 31.21 -10.84 7.03
N ALA A 26 32.18 -10.05 7.51
CA ALA A 26 33.59 -10.35 7.36
C ALA A 26 33.98 -11.64 8.11
N ALA A 27 33.45 -11.84 9.31
CA ALA A 27 33.66 -13.06 10.08
C ALA A 27 33.07 -14.29 9.39
N GLN A 28 31.86 -14.19 8.84
CA GLN A 28 31.23 -15.27 8.09
C GLN A 28 31.95 -15.60 6.79
N LYS A 29 32.66 -14.65 6.18
CA LYS A 29 33.48 -14.92 4.99
C LYS A 29 34.74 -15.70 5.34
N VAL A 30 35.45 -15.30 6.39
CA VAL A 30 36.66 -16.02 6.84
C VAL A 30 36.32 -17.42 7.39
N LEU A 31 35.17 -17.59 8.03
CA LEU A 31 34.67 -18.91 8.48
C LEU A 31 34.28 -19.86 7.32
N LYS A 32 34.05 -19.33 6.11
CA LYS A 32 33.69 -20.13 4.92
C LYS A 32 34.88 -20.36 3.99
N ASP A 33 36.03 -19.79 4.30
CA ASP A 33 37.27 -19.96 3.54
C ASP A 33 38.09 -21.08 4.18
N GLU A 34 38.26 -22.19 3.46
CA GLU A 34 39.00 -23.38 3.93
C GLU A 34 40.51 -23.12 4.06
N ASN A 35 41.02 -22.01 3.49
CA ASN A 35 42.42 -21.57 3.56
C ASN A 35 42.64 -20.33 4.44
N ALA A 36 41.67 -19.98 5.29
CA ALA A 36 41.78 -18.82 6.19
C ALA A 36 43.05 -18.91 7.06
N THR A 37 43.90 -17.89 6.99
CA THR A 37 45.14 -17.85 7.78
C THR A 37 44.85 -17.44 9.23
N LYS A 38 45.71 -17.87 10.16
CA LYS A 38 45.61 -17.52 11.58
C LYS A 38 45.51 -15.99 11.80
N GLU A 39 46.26 -15.21 11.02
CA GLU A 39 46.24 -13.75 11.05
C GLU A 39 44.91 -13.15 10.58
N GLN A 40 44.27 -13.75 9.56
CA GLN A 40 42.96 -13.31 9.07
C GLN A 40 41.86 -13.58 10.10
N ILE A 41 41.93 -14.72 10.80
CA ILE A 41 41.00 -15.09 11.86
C ILE A 41 41.15 -14.15 13.06
N GLU A 42 42.39 -13.86 13.50
CA GLU A 42 42.67 -12.95 14.62
C GLU A 42 42.24 -11.51 14.31
N ASN A 43 42.49 -11.01 13.11
CA ASN A 43 42.08 -9.65 12.70
C ASN A 43 40.55 -9.51 12.63
N VAL A 44 39.86 -10.57 12.20
CA VAL A 44 38.39 -10.61 12.19
C VAL A 44 37.81 -10.65 13.59
N LEU A 45 38.37 -11.46 14.50
CA LEU A 45 37.94 -11.53 15.89
C LEU A 45 38.12 -10.19 16.59
N ALA A 46 39.29 -9.55 16.42
CA ALA A 46 39.57 -8.23 16.96
C ALA A 46 38.58 -7.17 16.44
N LYS A 47 38.24 -7.19 15.15
CA LYS A 47 37.25 -6.29 14.54
C LYS A 47 35.84 -6.55 15.04
N LEU A 48 35.48 -7.82 15.27
CA LEU A 48 34.19 -8.19 15.79
C LEU A 48 34.02 -7.76 17.25
N ASP A 49 35.05 -7.95 18.08
CA ASP A 49 35.04 -7.50 19.48
C ASP A 49 35.05 -5.98 19.62
N ALA A 50 35.81 -5.29 18.76
CA ALA A 50 35.75 -3.84 18.69
C ALA A 50 34.35 -3.35 18.30
N ALA A 51 33.72 -3.98 17.30
CA ALA A 51 32.37 -3.63 16.87
C ALA A 51 31.30 -3.95 17.93
N LYS A 52 31.46 -5.02 18.72
CA LYS A 52 30.58 -5.33 19.87
C LYS A 52 30.73 -4.29 20.98
N LYS A 53 31.96 -3.90 21.33
CA LYS A 53 32.22 -2.88 22.36
C LYS A 53 31.77 -1.48 21.93
N ALA A 54 31.77 -1.21 20.62
CA ALA A 54 31.30 0.05 20.04
C ALA A 54 29.77 0.13 19.89
N LEU A 55 29.01 -0.89 20.30
CA LEU A 55 27.54 -0.84 20.32
C LEU A 55 27.07 0.19 21.35
N LYS A 56 26.40 1.25 20.87
CA LYS A 56 25.87 2.32 21.70
C LYS A 56 24.36 2.15 21.88
N LYS A 57 23.93 1.98 23.13
CA LYS A 57 22.51 1.91 23.51
C LYS A 57 21.84 3.27 23.27
N ASP A 58 20.64 3.24 22.73
CA ASP A 58 19.85 4.43 22.43
C ASP A 58 19.13 4.91 23.71
N THR A 59 19.68 5.91 24.40
CA THR A 59 19.14 6.48 25.65
C THR A 59 18.53 7.88 25.47
N THR A 60 18.02 8.16 24.27
CA THR A 60 17.35 9.43 23.94
C THR A 60 15.97 9.17 23.32
N PRO A 61 14.91 9.91 23.68
CA PRO A 61 13.62 9.84 22.99
C PRO A 61 13.78 10.22 21.50
N ASP A 62 13.70 9.20 20.64
CA ASP A 62 13.41 9.22 19.19
C ASP A 62 13.71 10.56 18.49
N THR A 63 14.99 10.90 18.36
CA THR A 63 15.48 12.02 17.52
C THR A 63 16.80 11.64 16.84
N GLU A 64 16.77 10.60 15.99
CA GLU A 64 17.88 10.28 15.09
C GLU A 64 17.70 11.06 13.76
N LYS A 65 18.62 11.99 13.50
CA LYS A 65 18.78 12.73 12.23
C LYS A 65 19.64 11.91 11.26
N PRO A 66 19.15 11.52 10.06
CA PRO A 66 19.93 10.81 9.04
C PRO A 66 20.80 11.74 8.16
N THR A 67 21.89 11.17 7.61
CA THR A 67 22.76 11.67 6.52
C THR A 67 21.93 12.13 5.29
N PRO A 68 22.33 13.18 4.52
CA PRO A 68 21.46 13.86 3.56
C PRO A 68 21.20 13.03 2.29
N THR A 69 20.34 12.04 2.42
CA THR A 69 19.39 11.63 1.37
C THR A 69 18.18 12.54 1.55
N PRO A 70 17.59 13.16 0.51
CA PRO A 70 16.51 14.12 0.71
C PRO A 70 15.41 13.51 1.58
N GLU A 71 15.33 13.96 2.83
CA GLU A 71 14.40 13.45 3.83
C GLU A 71 12.99 13.65 3.28
N THR A 72 12.42 12.56 2.79
CA THR A 72 11.09 12.59 2.25
C THR A 72 10.13 12.62 3.43
N LYS A 73 9.85 13.83 3.95
CA LYS A 73 8.88 14.10 5.00
C LYS A 73 7.62 13.27 4.74
N VAL A 74 7.30 12.33 5.63
CA VAL A 74 6.14 11.45 5.43
C VAL A 74 4.88 12.32 5.38
N PRO A 75 4.09 12.24 4.29
CA PRO A 75 2.89 13.07 4.18
C PRO A 75 1.94 12.89 5.37
N ALA A 76 1.49 14.01 5.94
CA ALA A 76 0.53 14.02 7.04
C ALA A 76 -0.83 13.44 6.60
N VAL A 77 -1.62 12.96 7.55
CA VAL A 77 -3.01 12.56 7.29
C VAL A 77 -3.78 13.75 6.72
N GLY A 78 -4.56 13.51 5.66
CA GLY A 78 -5.27 14.56 4.93
C GLY A 78 -4.46 15.22 3.81
N ALA A 79 -3.14 15.00 3.73
CA ALA A 79 -2.34 15.44 2.58
C ALA A 79 -2.93 14.85 1.28
N THR A 80 -3.06 15.68 0.24
CA THR A 80 -3.74 15.28 -1.00
C THR A 80 -2.88 15.42 -2.24
N THR A 81 -3.07 14.51 -3.20
CA THR A 81 -2.49 14.62 -4.54
C THR A 81 -3.53 14.23 -5.59
N THR A 82 -3.36 14.70 -6.83
CA THR A 82 -4.21 14.30 -7.95
C THR A 82 -3.41 13.52 -8.97
N VAL A 83 -3.81 12.27 -9.22
CA VAL A 83 -3.16 11.39 -10.20
C VAL A 83 -4.20 10.89 -11.18
N LYS A 84 -3.96 11.11 -12.48
CA LYS A 84 -4.82 10.65 -13.59
C LYS A 84 -6.31 10.98 -13.38
N GLY A 85 -6.57 12.19 -12.89
CA GLY A 85 -7.91 12.71 -12.65
C GLY A 85 -8.60 12.18 -11.40
N VAL A 86 -7.88 11.52 -10.49
CA VAL A 86 -8.39 11.11 -9.17
C VAL A 86 -7.58 11.83 -8.09
N LYS A 87 -8.27 12.60 -7.25
CA LYS A 87 -7.71 13.20 -6.04
C LYS A 87 -7.70 12.13 -4.93
N TYR A 88 -6.57 11.97 -4.28
CA TYR A 88 -6.34 11.06 -3.17
C TYR A 88 -6.01 11.86 -1.91
N ALA A 89 -6.34 11.32 -0.74
CA ALA A 89 -5.90 11.85 0.56
C ALA A 89 -5.29 10.74 1.41
N VAL A 90 -4.23 11.06 2.17
CA VAL A 90 -3.64 10.15 3.16
C VAL A 90 -4.63 9.90 4.28
N THR A 91 -4.85 8.62 4.61
CA THR A 91 -5.69 8.20 5.74
C THR A 91 -4.88 7.63 6.90
N LYS A 92 -3.69 7.10 6.60
CA LYS A 92 -2.69 6.68 7.59
C LYS A 92 -1.33 7.16 7.11
N SER A 93 -0.76 8.12 7.82
CA SER A 93 0.62 8.58 7.59
C SER A 93 1.57 7.52 8.12
N ALA A 94 2.38 6.93 7.24
CA ALA A 94 3.45 6.01 7.58
C ALA A 94 4.36 5.81 6.37
N ALA A 95 5.68 5.86 6.58
CA ALA A 95 6.68 5.60 5.54
C ALA A 95 6.52 4.20 4.91
N LYS A 96 6.14 3.21 5.72
CA LYS A 96 5.79 1.86 5.29
C LYS A 96 4.39 1.50 5.78
N GLY A 97 3.54 1.04 4.87
CA GLY A 97 2.17 0.63 5.22
C GLY A 97 1.17 1.78 5.35
N GLY A 98 1.53 3.00 4.94
CA GLY A 98 0.60 4.11 4.82
C GLY A 98 -0.57 3.79 3.88
N THR A 99 -1.72 4.38 4.18
CA THR A 99 -2.95 4.19 3.38
C THR A 99 -3.49 5.52 2.88
N ALA A 100 -4.21 5.45 1.77
CA ALA A 100 -4.88 6.57 1.15
C ALA A 100 -6.31 6.22 0.75
N GLU A 101 -7.14 7.24 0.58
CA GLU A 101 -8.50 7.16 0.06
C GLU A 101 -8.64 7.97 -1.22
N ALA A 102 -9.45 7.50 -2.17
CA ALA A 102 -9.84 8.30 -3.33
C ALA A 102 -10.94 9.28 -2.93
N VAL A 103 -10.61 10.57 -2.80
CA VAL A 103 -11.53 11.60 -2.31
C VAL A 103 -12.43 12.18 -3.39
N LYS A 104 -11.92 12.30 -4.62
CA LYS A 104 -12.68 12.90 -5.72
C LYS A 104 -12.21 12.40 -7.08
N VAL A 105 -13.13 12.07 -7.96
CA VAL A 105 -12.87 11.81 -9.37
C VAL A 105 -13.20 13.08 -10.15
N THR A 106 -12.18 13.72 -10.69
CA THR A 106 -12.32 14.90 -11.56
C THR A 106 -12.95 14.45 -12.89
N GLY A 107 -14.00 15.12 -13.33
CA GLY A 107 -14.91 14.67 -14.40
C GLY A 107 -14.34 14.64 -15.82
N LYS A 108 -13.01 14.66 -16.01
CA LYS A 108 -12.38 14.88 -17.32
C LYS A 108 -12.14 13.61 -18.15
N GLY A 109 -12.18 12.40 -17.56
CA GLY A 109 -11.87 11.15 -18.27
C GLY A 109 -13.06 10.21 -18.52
N LYS A 110 -13.15 9.61 -19.72
CA LYS A 110 -14.11 8.52 -20.03
C LYS A 110 -13.80 7.24 -19.24
N LYS A 111 -12.53 6.92 -19.08
CA LYS A 111 -12.04 5.76 -18.31
C LYS A 111 -11.23 6.27 -17.12
N ILE A 112 -11.70 5.98 -15.92
CA ILE A 112 -11.04 6.39 -14.68
C ILE A 112 -10.42 5.16 -14.02
N THR A 113 -9.18 5.30 -13.55
CA THR A 113 -8.52 4.25 -12.78
C THR A 113 -8.28 4.75 -11.37
N ILE A 114 -8.96 4.14 -10.41
CA ILE A 114 -8.65 4.29 -9.00
C ILE A 114 -7.52 3.31 -8.70
N ALA A 115 -6.29 3.82 -8.67
CA ALA A 115 -5.08 3.04 -8.53
C ALA A 115 -5.07 2.19 -7.25
N ALA A 116 -4.29 1.11 -7.24
CA ALA A 116 -4.09 0.29 -6.04
C ALA A 116 -3.15 0.96 -5.02
N THR A 117 -2.24 1.79 -5.52
CA THR A 117 -1.28 2.58 -4.76
C THR A 117 -1.14 3.96 -5.39
N VAL A 118 -0.75 4.96 -4.60
CA VAL A 118 -0.47 6.32 -5.05
C VAL A 118 0.80 6.82 -4.37
N LYS A 119 1.63 7.59 -5.08
CA LYS A 119 2.76 8.30 -4.48
C LYS A 119 2.33 9.70 -4.09
N ILE A 120 2.59 10.10 -2.84
CA ILE A 120 2.35 11.44 -2.29
C ILE A 120 3.69 11.85 -1.69
N ASP A 121 4.27 12.94 -2.19
CA ASP A 121 5.60 13.44 -1.83
C ASP A 121 6.62 12.29 -1.69
N GLY A 122 6.85 11.53 -2.76
CA GLY A 122 7.81 10.41 -2.77
C GLY A 122 7.40 9.13 -2.03
N VAL A 123 6.47 9.19 -1.06
CA VAL A 123 6.03 8.04 -0.26
C VAL A 123 4.85 7.30 -0.92
N THR A 124 4.89 5.96 -0.91
CA THR A 124 3.85 5.13 -1.53
C THR A 124 2.77 4.71 -0.54
N PHE A 125 1.52 5.09 -0.81
CA PHE A 125 0.35 4.77 -0.01
C PHE A 125 -0.53 3.73 -0.71
N LYS A 126 -1.04 2.75 0.05
CA LYS A 126 -2.06 1.80 -0.44
C LYS A 126 -3.42 2.47 -0.49
N VAL A 127 -4.07 2.46 -1.65
CA VAL A 127 -5.44 2.98 -1.77
C VAL A 127 -6.41 1.91 -1.28
N THR A 128 -7.04 2.14 -0.14
CA THR A 128 -7.90 1.15 0.53
C THR A 128 -9.38 1.48 0.43
N SER A 129 -9.74 2.75 0.18
CA SER A 129 -11.13 3.19 0.14
C SER A 129 -11.42 4.22 -0.95
N ILE A 130 -12.70 4.35 -1.28
CA ILE A 130 -13.27 5.41 -2.10
C ILE A 130 -14.23 6.21 -1.23
N LYS A 131 -14.02 7.52 -1.14
CA LYS A 131 -14.79 8.39 -0.24
C LYS A 131 -16.25 8.52 -0.67
N LYS A 132 -17.12 8.78 0.30
CA LYS A 132 -18.51 9.18 0.06
C LYS A 132 -18.56 10.29 -1.00
N ASN A 133 -19.45 10.14 -1.98
CA ASN A 133 -19.64 11.06 -3.10
C ASN A 133 -18.43 11.26 -4.05
N ALA A 134 -17.34 10.48 -3.96
CA ALA A 134 -16.10 10.77 -4.69
C ALA A 134 -16.27 10.99 -6.21
N ALA A 135 -17.16 10.26 -6.86
CA ALA A 135 -17.49 10.38 -8.28
C ALA A 135 -18.99 10.65 -8.53
N LYS A 136 -19.70 11.25 -7.56
CA LYS A 136 -21.13 11.52 -7.68
C LYS A 136 -21.41 12.49 -8.84
N LYS A 137 -22.47 12.21 -9.62
CA LYS A 137 -22.93 13.01 -10.78
C LYS A 137 -21.87 13.17 -11.89
N ASN A 138 -20.89 12.26 -11.99
CA ASN A 138 -19.90 12.34 -13.07
C ASN A 138 -20.56 12.03 -14.43
N LYS A 139 -20.67 13.05 -15.29
CA LYS A 139 -21.39 12.99 -16.58
C LYS A 139 -20.57 12.36 -17.71
N ASN A 140 -19.25 12.21 -17.55
CA ASN A 140 -18.35 11.83 -18.64
C ASN A 140 -17.79 10.41 -18.49
N MET A 141 -17.66 9.91 -17.26
CA MET A 141 -17.09 8.60 -16.99
C MET A 141 -18.01 7.48 -17.48
N THR A 142 -17.48 6.64 -18.37
CA THR A 142 -18.14 5.44 -18.91
C THR A 142 -17.60 4.15 -18.28
N SER A 143 -16.37 4.20 -17.79
CA SER A 143 -15.70 3.06 -17.16
C SER A 143 -14.88 3.49 -15.94
N VAL A 144 -14.95 2.68 -14.88
CA VAL A 144 -14.07 2.78 -13.71
C VAL A 144 -13.33 1.47 -13.45
N VAL A 145 -12.02 1.57 -13.18
CA VAL A 145 -11.18 0.47 -12.72
C VAL A 145 -10.87 0.70 -11.24
N ILE A 146 -11.20 -0.27 -10.40
CA ILE A 146 -11.00 -0.26 -8.95
C ILE A 146 -9.78 -1.11 -8.63
N GLY A 147 -8.75 -0.47 -8.06
CA GLY A 147 -7.47 -1.09 -7.71
C GLY A 147 -7.60 -2.26 -6.74
N LYS A 148 -6.61 -3.18 -6.77
CA LYS A 148 -6.65 -4.44 -6.02
C LYS A 148 -6.71 -4.29 -4.49
N ASN A 149 -6.25 -3.15 -3.97
CA ASN A 149 -6.17 -2.88 -2.53
C ASN A 149 -7.44 -2.25 -1.97
N VAL A 150 -8.39 -1.83 -2.82
CA VAL A 150 -9.62 -1.17 -2.38
C VAL A 150 -10.55 -2.20 -1.74
N THR A 151 -10.87 -1.99 -0.47
CA THR A 151 -11.77 -2.85 0.32
C THR A 151 -13.08 -2.16 0.69
N SER A 152 -13.19 -0.84 0.49
CA SER A 152 -14.39 -0.07 0.83
C SER A 152 -14.74 0.97 -0.23
N ILE A 153 -16.03 1.08 -0.56
CA ILE A 153 -16.61 2.10 -1.43
C ILE A 153 -17.66 2.86 -0.62
N GLY A 154 -17.50 4.16 -0.45
CA GLY A 154 -18.40 4.99 0.35
C GLY A 154 -19.80 5.13 -0.24
N ALA A 155 -20.74 5.62 0.57
CA ALA A 155 -22.09 5.89 0.12
C ALA A 155 -22.12 6.91 -1.03
N ASN A 156 -23.05 6.72 -1.98
CA ASN A 156 -23.21 7.57 -3.16
C ASN A 156 -21.94 7.77 -4.03
N SER A 157 -20.88 6.97 -3.86
CA SER A 157 -19.58 7.21 -4.52
C SER A 157 -19.69 7.40 -6.03
N PHE A 158 -20.54 6.65 -6.73
CA PHE A 158 -20.77 6.75 -8.17
C PHE A 158 -22.22 7.16 -8.51
N ALA A 159 -22.98 7.65 -7.53
CA ALA A 159 -24.40 7.93 -7.71
C ALA A 159 -24.63 8.96 -8.82
N ASN A 160 -25.65 8.74 -9.65
CA ASN A 160 -26.05 9.57 -10.79
C ASN A 160 -24.97 9.76 -11.87
N SER A 161 -23.97 8.88 -11.94
CA SER A 161 -23.03 8.83 -13.05
C SER A 161 -23.67 8.12 -14.25
N LYS A 162 -24.59 8.80 -14.94
CA LYS A 162 -25.52 8.19 -15.91
C LYS A 162 -24.82 7.42 -17.05
N LYS A 163 -23.62 7.87 -17.48
CA LYS A 163 -22.84 7.22 -18.55
C LYS A 163 -21.99 6.04 -18.05
N LEU A 164 -21.82 5.86 -16.73
CA LEU A 164 -21.03 4.77 -16.18
C LEU A 164 -21.73 3.46 -16.50
N ALA A 165 -21.11 2.64 -17.34
CA ALA A 165 -21.62 1.35 -17.78
C ALA A 165 -20.67 0.19 -17.44
N ASN A 166 -19.39 0.47 -17.15
CA ASN A 166 -18.38 -0.56 -16.91
C ASN A 166 -17.65 -0.33 -15.58
N VAL A 167 -17.65 -1.32 -14.69
CA VAL A 167 -16.86 -1.32 -13.45
C VAL A 167 -15.95 -2.54 -13.46
N THR A 168 -14.65 -2.35 -13.29
CA THR A 168 -13.68 -3.44 -13.19
C THR A 168 -13.09 -3.49 -11.79
N PHE A 169 -13.25 -4.61 -11.09
CA PHE A 169 -12.57 -4.88 -9.82
C PHE A 169 -11.27 -5.64 -10.10
N LYS A 170 -10.14 -5.14 -9.58
CA LYS A 170 -8.85 -5.83 -9.67
C LYS A 170 -8.52 -6.67 -8.42
N GLY A 171 -9.25 -6.49 -7.33
CA GLY A 171 -9.03 -7.19 -6.06
C GLY A 171 -9.83 -8.49 -5.97
N THR A 172 -9.29 -9.46 -5.23
CA THR A 172 -9.94 -10.76 -4.95
C THR A 172 -10.61 -10.80 -3.56
N LYS A 173 -10.42 -9.76 -2.75
CA LYS A 173 -11.00 -9.63 -1.39
C LYS A 173 -12.43 -9.07 -1.45
N ALA A 174 -13.19 -9.29 -0.38
CA ALA A 174 -14.53 -8.74 -0.24
C ALA A 174 -14.48 -7.21 -0.16
N VAL A 175 -15.34 -6.55 -0.94
CA VAL A 175 -15.45 -5.09 -0.97
C VAL A 175 -16.76 -4.68 -0.28
N LYS A 176 -16.65 -3.84 0.75
CA LYS A 176 -17.80 -3.18 1.37
C LYS A 176 -18.28 -2.07 0.44
N VAL A 177 -19.57 -2.01 0.14
CA VAL A 177 -20.14 -1.01 -0.76
C VAL A 177 -21.25 -0.26 -0.02
N GLY A 178 -21.08 1.05 0.10
CA GLY A 178 -22.00 1.93 0.80
C GLY A 178 -23.34 2.08 0.08
N SER A 179 -24.34 2.54 0.82
CA SER A 179 -25.69 2.75 0.32
C SER A 179 -25.71 3.68 -0.90
N LYS A 180 -26.55 3.34 -1.87
CA LYS A 180 -26.76 4.12 -3.11
C LYS A 180 -25.49 4.39 -3.92
N ALA A 181 -24.37 3.68 -3.67
CA ALA A 181 -23.10 3.97 -4.34
C ALA A 181 -23.18 3.88 -5.87
N PHE A 182 -24.07 3.06 -6.43
CA PHE A 182 -24.29 2.91 -7.87
C PHE A 182 -25.69 3.34 -8.33
N LYS A 183 -26.47 4.00 -7.47
CA LYS A 183 -27.82 4.49 -7.81
C LYS A 183 -27.75 5.47 -8.98
N GLY A 184 -28.56 5.28 -10.02
CA GLY A 184 -28.59 6.18 -11.18
C GLY A 184 -27.38 6.08 -12.11
N THR A 185 -26.67 4.94 -12.08
CA THR A 185 -25.72 4.53 -13.13
C THR A 185 -26.46 3.89 -14.31
N SER A 186 -25.77 3.51 -15.39
CA SER A 186 -26.41 2.92 -16.57
C SER A 186 -27.24 1.68 -16.22
N ALA A 187 -28.35 1.47 -16.93
CA ALA A 187 -29.19 0.29 -16.73
C ALA A 187 -28.49 -1.02 -17.13
N LYS A 188 -27.60 -0.98 -18.15
CA LYS A 188 -26.89 -2.14 -18.71
C LYS A 188 -25.44 -2.20 -18.22
N MET A 189 -25.26 -2.24 -16.89
CA MET A 189 -23.93 -2.32 -16.29
C MET A 189 -23.21 -3.64 -16.62
N LYS A 190 -21.90 -3.56 -16.84
CA LYS A 190 -20.98 -4.69 -16.88
C LYS A 190 -19.99 -4.58 -15.73
N VAL A 191 -19.95 -5.61 -14.88
CA VAL A 191 -19.01 -5.74 -13.77
C VAL A 191 -17.98 -6.81 -14.12
N VAL A 192 -16.73 -6.39 -14.31
CA VAL A 192 -15.61 -7.29 -14.55
C VAL A 192 -14.92 -7.61 -13.23
N ILE A 193 -14.74 -8.89 -12.94
CA ILE A 193 -14.08 -9.39 -11.72
C ILE A 193 -12.88 -10.29 -12.07
N PRO A 194 -11.89 -10.43 -11.17
CA PRO A 194 -10.74 -11.29 -11.43
C PRO A 194 -11.12 -12.76 -11.51
N LYS A 195 -10.51 -13.52 -12.43
CA LYS A 195 -10.71 -14.98 -12.57
C LYS A 195 -10.50 -15.74 -11.25
N LYS A 196 -9.49 -15.34 -10.46
CA LYS A 196 -9.13 -15.94 -9.16
C LYS A 196 -10.05 -15.55 -7.99
N MET A 197 -11.12 -14.77 -8.20
CA MET A 197 -12.07 -14.44 -7.13
C MET A 197 -12.95 -15.67 -6.78
N SER A 198 -12.98 -16.02 -5.49
CA SER A 198 -13.79 -17.13 -4.99
C SER A 198 -15.30 -16.89 -5.16
N LYS A 199 -16.08 -17.97 -5.24
CA LYS A 199 -17.55 -17.91 -5.37
C LYS A 199 -18.20 -17.18 -4.20
N LYS A 200 -17.74 -17.41 -2.96
CA LYS A 200 -18.19 -16.73 -1.74
C LYS A 200 -17.98 -15.22 -1.83
N THR A 201 -16.80 -14.78 -2.24
CA THR A 201 -16.49 -13.35 -2.38
C THR A 201 -17.31 -12.71 -3.50
N LEU A 202 -17.47 -13.40 -4.64
CA LEU A 202 -18.31 -12.92 -5.75
C LEU A 202 -19.77 -12.75 -5.33
N ASN A 203 -20.36 -13.71 -4.62
CA ASN A 203 -21.74 -13.61 -4.14
C ASN A 203 -21.92 -12.45 -3.15
N THR A 204 -20.94 -12.26 -2.27
CA THR A 204 -20.91 -11.11 -1.35
C THR A 204 -20.86 -9.79 -2.12
N LEU A 205 -19.99 -9.69 -3.14
CA LEU A 205 -19.88 -8.50 -3.98
C LEU A 205 -21.20 -8.21 -4.73
N LYS A 206 -21.81 -9.22 -5.35
CA LYS A 206 -23.12 -9.10 -6.05
C LYS A 206 -24.19 -8.53 -5.11
N ARG A 207 -24.29 -9.09 -3.89
CA ARG A 207 -25.25 -8.64 -2.87
C ARG A 207 -24.99 -7.19 -2.46
N ASN A 208 -23.73 -6.83 -2.20
CA ASN A 208 -23.34 -5.48 -1.81
C ASN A 208 -23.63 -4.46 -2.92
N LEU A 209 -23.35 -4.80 -4.18
CA LEU A 209 -23.65 -3.95 -5.33
C LEU A 209 -25.17 -3.77 -5.55
N LYS A 210 -25.96 -4.83 -5.38
CA LYS A 210 -27.43 -4.76 -5.44
C LYS A 210 -27.99 -3.82 -4.36
N LYS A 211 -27.53 -3.96 -3.11
CA LYS A 211 -27.88 -3.05 -2.00
C LYS A 211 -27.44 -1.60 -2.27
N ALA A 212 -26.35 -1.42 -3.01
CA ALA A 212 -25.84 -0.11 -3.41
C ALA A 212 -26.58 0.52 -4.61
N GLY A 213 -27.63 -0.11 -5.13
CA GLY A 213 -28.49 0.44 -6.18
C GLY A 213 -27.96 0.22 -7.61
N ILE A 214 -27.08 -0.76 -7.82
CA ILE A 214 -26.74 -1.19 -9.18
C ILE A 214 -27.96 -1.83 -9.85
N SER A 215 -28.07 -1.70 -11.18
CA SER A 215 -29.20 -2.26 -11.94
C SER A 215 -29.33 -3.78 -11.78
N LYS A 216 -30.55 -4.30 -11.74
CA LYS A 216 -30.83 -5.75 -11.79
C LYS A 216 -30.36 -6.38 -13.11
N LYS A 217 -30.27 -5.60 -14.19
CA LYS A 217 -29.81 -6.04 -15.53
C LYS A 217 -28.26 -6.08 -15.64
N THR A 218 -27.54 -6.00 -14.52
CA THR A 218 -26.07 -6.01 -14.50
C THR A 218 -25.52 -7.38 -14.87
N VAL A 219 -24.57 -7.41 -15.81
CA VAL A 219 -23.84 -8.62 -16.20
C VAL A 219 -22.50 -8.69 -15.47
N TYR A 220 -22.16 -9.87 -14.94
CA TYR A 220 -20.90 -10.13 -14.26
C TYR A 220 -20.01 -11.02 -15.13
N LYS A 221 -18.78 -10.57 -15.43
CA LYS A 221 -17.81 -11.32 -16.25
C LYS A 221 -16.51 -11.55 -15.46
N LYS A 222 -16.03 -12.80 -15.45
CA LYS A 222 -14.69 -13.14 -14.98
C LYS A 222 -13.67 -12.86 -16.09
N LYS A 223 -12.58 -12.17 -15.76
CA LYS A 223 -11.43 -11.94 -16.64
C LYS A 223 -10.12 -12.07 -15.88
#